data_AF-A0A820S706-F1
#
_entry.id   AF-A0A820S706-F1
#
_cell.length_a   1.000
_cell.length_b   1.000
_cell.length_c   1.000
_cell.angle_alpha   90.00
_cell.angle_beta   90.00
_cell.angle_gamma   90.00
#
_symmetry.space_group_name_H-M   'P 1'
#
loop_
_entity.id
_entity.type
_entity.pdbx_description
1 polymer ?
#
loop_
_entity_poly.entity_id
_entity_poly.type
_entity_poly.pdbx_seq_one_letter_code
_entity_poly.pdbx_strand_id
1 'polypeptide(L)'
;NFSPYSKFIVHRFVKYLLSMKLTAAQKQKRYRENLKRKGRHNTMKAKNRERTQNLRSKLSDFQREQYRNHDAAARKRARAANKHQSNAPFGSKQSLGISAKKSIGLLGPSLHKRNTRHLSCKLKDDIVKFYCRDDISYQMPGKRDTIVVRQNGTKSTHQKRILLYNIRQVHQLFLSERSGSALDLSKTSFAELRPQYVMIKALMSHRIQWLQWTDNNGRS
;
A
#
# COMPACT_ATOMS: atom_id res chain seq x y z
N ASN A 1 19.07 6.91 -29.64
CA ASN A 1 19.43 6.84 -28.20
C ASN A 1 18.20 6.61 -27.34
N PHE A 2 17.80 5.35 -27.12
CA PHE A 2 16.65 5.01 -26.28
C PHE A 2 17.05 4.99 -24.80
N SER A 3 16.34 5.78 -23.99
CA SER A 3 16.57 5.93 -22.54
C SER A 3 16.48 4.59 -21.79
N PRO A 4 17.43 4.28 -20.89
CA PRO A 4 17.45 3.04 -20.10
C PRO A 4 16.24 2.88 -19.17
N TYR A 5 15.46 3.94 -18.96
CA TYR A 5 14.24 3.93 -18.14
C TYR A 5 13.00 3.36 -18.87
N SER A 6 13.00 3.27 -20.21
CA SER A 6 11.84 2.72 -20.94
C SER A 6 11.76 1.19 -20.80
N LYS A 7 12.92 0.51 -20.76
CA LYS A 7 13.01 -0.96 -20.64
C LYS A 7 12.46 -1.48 -19.31
N PHE A 8 12.63 -0.74 -18.22
CA PHE A 8 12.12 -1.11 -16.89
C PHE A 8 10.60 -1.00 -16.75
N ILE A 9 9.98 -0.03 -17.43
CA ILE A 9 8.52 0.20 -17.35
C ILE A 9 7.78 -0.84 -18.18
N VAL A 10 8.27 -1.16 -19.38
CA VAL A 10 7.67 -2.21 -20.24
C VAL A 10 7.74 -3.58 -19.55
N HIS A 11 8.86 -3.91 -18.91
CA HIS A 11 9.02 -5.20 -18.22
C HIS A 11 8.06 -5.37 -17.03
N ARG A 12 7.73 -4.29 -16.31
CA ARG A 12 6.78 -4.34 -15.18
C ARG A 12 5.33 -4.44 -15.65
N PHE A 13 4.98 -3.79 -16.75
CA PHE A 13 3.65 -3.85 -17.37
C PHE A 13 3.37 -5.23 -17.98
N VAL A 14 4.35 -5.82 -18.67
CA VAL A 14 4.24 -7.18 -19.24
C VAL A 14 4.07 -8.23 -18.14
N LYS A 15 4.78 -8.10 -17.02
CA LYS A 15 4.65 -9.00 -15.86
C LYS A 15 3.29 -8.89 -15.16
N TYR A 16 2.68 -7.70 -15.18
CA TYR A 16 1.33 -7.45 -14.65
C TYR A 16 0.24 -8.00 -15.58
N LEU A 17 0.39 -7.84 -16.90
CA LEU A 17 -0.51 -8.43 -17.91
C LEU A 17 -0.44 -9.96 -17.93
N LEU A 18 0.74 -10.56 -17.81
CA LEU A 18 0.92 -12.01 -17.64
C LEU A 18 0.37 -12.54 -16.29
N SER A 19 0.11 -11.66 -15.31
CA SER A 19 -0.52 -12.02 -14.05
C SER A 19 -2.05 -12.04 -14.11
N MET A 20 -2.64 -11.56 -15.21
CA MET A 20 -4.08 -11.57 -15.42
C MET A 20 -4.51 -12.86 -16.13
N LYS A 21 -5.18 -13.71 -15.34
CA LYS A 21 -6.00 -14.87 -15.72
C LYS A 21 -5.21 -16.06 -16.29
N LEU A 22 -4.58 -16.82 -15.38
CA LEU A 22 -4.23 -18.22 -15.62
C LEU A 22 -5.42 -18.95 -16.25
N THR A 23 -5.20 -19.64 -17.36
CA THR A 23 -6.23 -20.49 -17.99
C THR A 23 -6.64 -21.61 -17.02
N ALA A 24 -7.83 -22.20 -17.21
CA ALA A 24 -8.30 -23.30 -16.36
C ALA A 24 -7.28 -24.45 -16.29
N ALA A 25 -6.64 -24.77 -17.42
CA ALA A 25 -5.57 -25.76 -17.52
C ALA A 25 -4.33 -25.39 -16.67
N GLN A 26 -3.91 -24.12 -16.71
CA GLN A 26 -2.78 -23.64 -15.90
C GLN A 26 -3.10 -23.64 -14.39
N LYS A 27 -4.33 -23.28 -14.01
CA LYS A 27 -4.81 -23.38 -12.62
C LYS A 27 -4.78 -24.83 -12.13
N GLN A 28 -5.26 -25.77 -12.94
CA GLN A 28 -5.29 -27.19 -12.62
C GLN A 28 -3.88 -27.80 -12.54
N LYS A 29 -2.96 -27.40 -13.43
CA LYS A 29 -1.53 -27.77 -13.36
C LYS A 29 -0.90 -27.30 -12.06
N ARG A 30 -1.10 -26.02 -11.69
CA ARG A 30 -0.57 -25.45 -10.44
C ARG A 30 -1.15 -26.14 -9.19
N TYR A 31 -2.43 -26.52 -9.23
CA TYR A 31 -3.06 -27.30 -8.16
C TYR A 31 -2.41 -28.69 -8.00
N ARG A 32 -2.20 -29.42 -9.11
CA ARG A 32 -1.52 -30.73 -9.11
C ARG A 32 -0.07 -30.62 -8.59
N GLU A 33 0.66 -29.60 -8.98
CA GLU A 33 2.02 -29.35 -8.47
C GLU A 33 2.02 -29.04 -6.97
N ASN A 34 1.07 -28.25 -6.49
CA ASN A 34 0.92 -27.97 -5.06
C ASN A 34 0.58 -29.23 -4.25
N LEU A 35 -0.25 -30.14 -4.79
CA LEU A 35 -0.51 -31.45 -4.19
C LEU A 35 0.76 -32.30 -4.08
N LYS A 36 1.56 -32.37 -5.16
CA LYS A 36 2.86 -33.07 -5.14
C LYS A 36 3.82 -32.47 -4.10
N ARG A 37 3.87 -31.14 -3.99
CA ARG A 37 4.67 -30.44 -2.96
C ARG A 37 4.21 -30.75 -1.54
N LYS A 38 2.88 -30.78 -1.30
CA LYS A 38 2.30 -31.18 -0.01
C LYS A 38 2.65 -32.63 0.34
N GLY A 39 2.57 -33.55 -0.63
CA GLY A 39 3.00 -34.94 -0.48
C GLY A 39 4.47 -35.04 -0.05
N ARG A 40 5.38 -34.36 -0.77
CA ARG A 40 6.82 -34.31 -0.42
C ARG A 40 7.09 -33.72 0.96
N HIS A 41 6.35 -32.69 1.35
CA HIS A 41 6.48 -32.10 2.68
C HIS A 41 6.02 -33.06 3.79
N ASN A 42 4.95 -33.83 3.55
CA ASN A 42 4.49 -34.84 4.50
C ASN A 42 5.48 -35.99 4.64
N THR A 43 6.07 -36.48 3.54
CA THR A 43 7.11 -37.51 3.60
C THR A 43 8.37 -37.01 4.29
N MET A 44 8.79 -35.77 4.04
CA MET A 44 9.91 -35.15 4.76
C MET A 44 9.64 -35.02 6.27
N LYS A 45 8.42 -34.62 6.65
CA LYS A 45 7.99 -34.58 8.06
C LYS A 45 8.03 -35.97 8.71
N ALA A 46 7.57 -37.00 8.01
CA ALA A 46 7.64 -38.39 8.50
C ALA A 46 9.09 -38.83 8.73
N LYS A 47 9.98 -38.63 7.76
CA LYS A 47 11.42 -38.93 7.90
C LYS A 47 12.08 -38.17 9.04
N ASN A 48 11.72 -36.91 9.27
CA ASN A 48 12.26 -36.15 10.41
C ASN A 48 11.75 -36.65 11.76
N ARG A 49 10.49 -37.10 11.85
CA ARG A 49 9.97 -37.74 13.07
C ARG A 49 10.74 -39.01 13.39
N GLU A 50 10.96 -39.84 12.38
CA GLU A 50 11.73 -41.09 12.50
C GLU A 50 13.17 -40.83 12.94
N ARG A 51 13.87 -39.87 12.31
CA ARG A 51 15.23 -39.46 12.73
C ARG A 51 15.26 -38.99 14.19
N THR A 52 14.27 -38.20 14.60
CA THR A 52 14.20 -37.70 15.98
C THR A 52 13.93 -38.83 16.97
N GLN A 53 13.09 -39.80 16.59
CA GLN A 53 12.80 -40.99 17.40
C GLN A 53 14.05 -41.87 17.53
N ASN A 54 14.79 -42.09 16.45
CA ASN A 54 16.04 -42.85 16.45
C ASN A 54 17.15 -42.14 17.25
N LEU A 55 17.19 -40.82 17.24
CA LEU A 55 18.10 -40.06 18.11
C LEU A 55 17.71 -40.25 19.58
N ARG A 56 16.40 -40.21 19.89
CA ARG A 56 15.87 -40.35 21.25
C ARG A 56 16.09 -41.74 21.83
N SER A 57 15.96 -42.80 21.03
CA SER A 57 16.18 -44.17 21.50
C SER A 57 17.63 -44.40 21.94
N LYS A 58 18.59 -43.70 21.34
CA LYS A 58 20.03 -43.79 21.67
C LYS A 58 20.46 -42.96 22.89
N LEU A 59 19.59 -42.11 23.45
CA LEU A 59 19.90 -41.27 24.61
C LEU A 59 19.61 -42.00 25.93
N SER A 60 20.37 -41.67 26.98
CA SER A 60 20.07 -42.11 28.36
C SER A 60 18.82 -41.41 28.89
N ASP A 61 18.19 -41.97 29.94
CA ASP A 61 16.94 -41.42 30.46
C ASP A 61 17.08 -39.99 30.99
N PHE A 62 18.20 -39.67 31.64
CA PHE A 62 18.52 -38.30 32.05
C PHE A 62 18.59 -37.33 30.86
N GLN A 63 19.25 -37.73 29.77
CA GLN A 63 19.36 -36.90 28.56
C GLN A 63 18.02 -36.77 27.83
N ARG A 64 17.18 -37.81 27.84
CA ARG A 64 15.81 -37.75 27.29
C ARG A 64 14.96 -36.74 28.05
N GLU A 65 15.09 -36.68 29.36
CA GLU A 65 14.35 -35.72 30.21
C GLU A 65 14.78 -34.27 29.93
N GLN A 66 16.10 -34.02 29.85
CA GLN A 66 16.62 -32.71 29.42
C GLN A 66 16.07 -32.29 28.05
N TYR A 67 16.04 -33.21 27.09
CA TYR A 67 15.48 -32.96 25.76
C TYR A 67 13.98 -32.63 25.81
N ARG A 68 13.19 -33.37 26.60
CA ARG A 68 11.74 -33.10 26.78
C ARG A 68 11.51 -31.72 27.37
N ASN A 69 12.29 -31.35 28.38
CA ASN A 69 12.20 -30.05 29.04
C ASN A 69 12.56 -28.92 28.07
N HIS A 70 13.59 -29.10 27.25
CA HIS A 70 13.98 -28.14 26.23
C HIS A 70 12.90 -27.97 25.13
N ASP A 71 12.33 -29.07 24.62
CA ASP A 71 11.24 -29.03 23.62
C ASP A 71 9.95 -28.40 24.21
N ALA A 72 9.62 -28.72 25.46
CA ALA A 72 8.49 -28.12 26.18
C ALA A 72 8.68 -26.60 26.35
N ALA A 73 9.88 -26.16 26.73
CA ALA A 73 10.22 -24.74 26.84
C ALA A 73 10.14 -24.03 25.46
N ALA A 74 10.66 -24.64 24.40
CA ALA A 74 10.57 -24.12 23.04
C ALA A 74 9.12 -23.97 22.57
N ARG A 75 8.26 -24.97 22.83
CA ARG A 75 6.82 -24.91 22.53
C ARG A 75 6.10 -23.82 23.32
N LYS A 76 6.44 -23.65 24.61
CA LYS A 76 5.89 -22.57 25.45
C LYS A 76 6.26 -21.19 24.90
N ARG A 77 7.53 -20.98 24.52
CA ARG A 77 8.01 -19.74 23.87
C ARG A 77 7.29 -19.46 22.55
N ALA A 78 7.13 -20.47 21.69
CA ALA A 78 6.43 -20.33 20.41
C ALA A 78 4.94 -19.98 20.58
N ARG A 79 4.25 -20.58 21.55
CA ARG A 79 2.86 -20.26 21.89
C ARG A 79 2.71 -18.82 22.41
N ALA A 80 3.62 -18.38 23.28
CA ALA A 80 3.64 -17.00 23.79
C ALA A 80 3.84 -15.99 22.64
N ALA A 81 4.78 -16.25 21.73
CA ALA A 81 5.01 -15.40 20.56
C ALA A 81 3.78 -15.30 19.63
N ASN A 82 3.04 -16.41 19.43
CA ASN A 82 1.82 -16.40 18.61
C ASN A 82 0.61 -15.75 19.29
N LYS A 83 0.50 -15.80 20.63
CA LYS A 83 -0.58 -15.13 21.39
C LYS A 83 -0.55 -13.61 21.21
N HIS A 84 0.64 -13.03 21.02
CA HIS A 84 0.79 -11.60 20.71
C HIS A 84 0.56 -11.26 19.21
N GLN A 85 0.47 -12.26 18.33
CA GLN A 85 0.23 -12.06 16.89
C GLN A 85 -1.25 -12.13 16.50
N SER A 86 -2.10 -12.83 17.25
CA SER A 86 -3.52 -13.04 16.88
C SER A 86 -4.41 -11.80 17.00
N ASN A 87 -3.92 -10.71 17.62
CA ASN A 87 -4.63 -9.43 17.71
C ASN A 87 -4.07 -8.35 16.75
N ALA A 88 -3.10 -8.69 15.91
CA ALA A 88 -2.54 -7.74 14.96
C ALA A 88 -3.40 -7.73 13.67
N PRO A 89 -4.04 -6.60 13.32
CA PRO A 89 -4.78 -6.51 12.06
C PRO A 89 -3.76 -6.53 10.92
N PHE A 90 -3.74 -7.62 10.14
CA PHE A 90 -3.12 -7.71 8.82
C PHE A 90 -1.80 -6.93 8.61
N GLY A 91 -0.74 -7.29 9.34
CA GLY A 91 0.61 -6.77 9.12
C GLY A 91 1.53 -7.84 8.54
N SER A 92 1.93 -7.70 7.28
CA SER A 92 2.94 -8.57 6.66
C SER A 92 4.24 -8.59 7.48
N LYS A 93 4.90 -9.77 7.56
CA LYS A 93 6.09 -10.03 8.40
C LYS A 93 7.28 -9.07 8.18
N GLN A 94 7.23 -8.22 7.15
CA GLN A 94 8.29 -7.27 6.81
C GLN A 94 8.20 -5.94 7.57
N SER A 95 7.02 -5.54 8.09
CA SER A 95 6.86 -4.25 8.78
C SER A 95 7.09 -4.30 10.31
N LEU A 96 6.89 -5.46 10.93
CA LEU A 96 7.03 -5.62 12.40
C LEU A 96 8.48 -5.57 12.89
N GLY A 97 9.44 -6.00 12.06
CA GLY A 97 10.87 -5.91 12.40
C GLY A 97 11.39 -4.47 12.51
N ILE A 98 10.71 -3.50 11.91
CA ILE A 98 11.08 -2.08 11.95
C ILE A 98 10.39 -1.39 13.13
N SER A 99 9.13 -1.74 13.40
CA SER A 99 8.35 -1.10 14.48
C SER A 99 8.82 -1.54 15.88
N ALA A 100 9.09 -2.83 16.08
CA ALA A 100 9.58 -3.34 17.37
C ALA A 100 11.00 -2.85 17.71
N LYS A 101 11.87 -2.67 16.70
CA LYS A 101 13.21 -2.12 16.91
C LYS A 101 13.21 -0.64 17.25
N LYS A 102 12.19 0.11 16.82
CA LYS A 102 11.97 1.50 17.21
C LYS A 102 11.48 1.65 18.65
N SER A 103 10.60 0.76 19.11
CA SER A 103 10.07 0.81 20.49
C SER A 103 11.08 0.33 21.54
N ILE A 104 12.05 -0.51 21.17
CA ILE A 104 13.10 -1.01 22.09
C ILE A 104 14.33 -0.07 22.12
N GLY A 105 14.28 1.11 21.47
CA GLY A 105 15.39 2.08 21.51
C GLY A 105 16.69 1.63 20.83
N LEU A 106 16.70 0.45 20.18
CA LEU A 106 17.87 -0.14 19.52
C LEU A 106 18.21 0.50 18.17
N LEU A 107 17.30 1.29 17.61
CA LEU A 107 17.56 2.11 16.42
C LEU A 107 17.55 3.57 16.86
N GLY A 108 18.74 4.18 16.90
CA GLY A 108 18.89 5.62 17.10
C GLY A 108 18.05 6.42 16.09
N PRO A 109 17.68 7.67 16.40
CA PRO A 109 16.99 8.53 15.46
C PRO A 109 17.78 8.56 14.15
N SER A 110 17.07 8.43 13.02
CA SER A 110 17.66 8.53 11.68
C SER A 110 18.57 9.77 11.62
N LEU A 111 19.88 9.55 11.44
CA LEU A 111 20.88 10.62 11.26
C LEU A 111 20.56 11.51 10.05
N HIS A 112 19.76 11.01 9.11
CA HIS A 112 19.16 11.82 8.07
C HIS A 112 18.03 12.66 8.67
N LYS A 113 18.36 13.87 9.14
CA LYS A 113 17.38 14.96 9.26
C LYS A 113 16.89 15.23 7.84
N ARG A 114 15.69 14.76 7.50
CA ARG A 114 15.04 15.18 6.26
C ARG A 114 14.87 16.69 6.38
N ASN A 115 15.63 17.44 5.60
CA ASN A 115 15.41 18.86 5.45
C ASN A 115 14.07 19.02 4.74
N THR A 116 12.99 19.05 5.51
CA THR A 116 11.65 19.32 5.00
C THR A 116 11.66 20.76 4.53
N ARG A 117 11.97 20.95 3.24
CA ARG A 117 11.85 22.25 2.59
C ARG A 117 10.42 22.74 2.83
N HIS A 118 10.28 23.73 3.71
CA HIS A 118 8.98 24.32 4.00
C HIS A 118 8.52 25.08 2.76
N LEU A 119 7.42 24.63 2.17
CA LEU A 119 6.77 25.37 1.08
C LEU A 119 6.22 26.68 1.63
N SER A 120 6.44 27.78 0.90
CA SER A 120 5.90 29.09 1.25
C SER A 120 4.37 29.05 1.33
N CYS A 121 3.79 29.83 2.25
CA CYS A 121 2.33 29.93 2.41
C CYS A 121 1.65 30.31 1.09
N LYS A 122 2.19 31.32 0.39
CA LYS A 122 1.70 31.78 -0.92
C LYS A 122 1.59 30.63 -1.94
N LEU A 123 2.61 29.78 -2.00
CA LEU A 123 2.62 28.66 -2.94
C LEU A 123 1.54 27.62 -2.60
N LYS A 124 1.30 27.35 -1.31
CA LYS A 124 0.24 26.43 -0.89
C LYS A 124 -1.13 26.96 -1.29
N ASP A 125 -1.37 28.25 -1.09
CA ASP A 125 -2.63 28.90 -1.46
C ASP A 125 -2.84 28.88 -2.97
N ASP A 126 -1.79 29.13 -3.75
CA ASP A 126 -1.86 29.04 -5.21
C ASP A 126 -2.16 27.62 -5.70
N ILE A 127 -1.60 26.59 -5.06
CA ILE A 127 -1.90 25.19 -5.37
C ILE A 127 -3.37 24.88 -5.07
N VAL A 128 -3.88 25.33 -3.92
CA VAL A 128 -5.29 25.16 -3.56
C VAL A 128 -6.21 25.85 -4.57
N LYS A 129 -5.88 27.09 -4.97
CA LYS A 129 -6.64 27.83 -6.00
C LYS A 129 -6.60 27.10 -7.34
N PHE A 130 -5.43 26.60 -7.74
CA PHE A 130 -5.28 25.84 -8.99
C PHE A 130 -6.16 24.59 -9.02
N TYR A 131 -6.22 23.83 -7.92
CA TYR A 131 -7.14 22.69 -7.82
C TYR A 131 -8.62 23.07 -7.93
N CYS A 132 -8.99 24.30 -7.54
CA CYS A 132 -10.37 24.77 -7.53
C CYS A 132 -10.81 25.45 -8.84
N ARG A 133 -9.95 25.58 -9.84
CA ARG A 133 -10.35 26.11 -11.14
C ARG A 133 -11.22 25.11 -11.91
N ASP A 134 -12.15 25.63 -12.70
CA ASP A 134 -13.16 24.84 -13.43
C ASP A 134 -12.55 24.00 -14.57
N ASP A 135 -11.41 24.41 -15.11
CA ASP A 135 -10.62 23.67 -16.10
C ASP A 135 -9.84 22.49 -15.50
N ILE A 136 -9.57 22.51 -14.19
CA ILE A 136 -8.84 21.44 -13.47
C ILE A 136 -9.80 20.47 -12.76
N SER A 137 -10.85 21.01 -12.15
CA SER A 137 -11.90 20.23 -11.49
C SER A 137 -13.25 20.88 -11.71
N TYR A 138 -14.32 20.11 -11.81
CA TYR A 138 -15.67 20.67 -11.89
C TYR A 138 -16.43 20.40 -10.59
N GLN A 139 -17.36 21.30 -10.28
CA GLN A 139 -18.21 21.21 -9.11
C GLN A 139 -19.34 20.20 -9.33
N MET A 140 -19.62 19.36 -8.33
CA MET A 140 -20.76 18.46 -8.39
C MET A 140 -22.07 19.26 -8.25
N PRO A 141 -23.13 18.94 -9.03
CA PRO A 141 -24.36 19.72 -9.03
C PRO A 141 -25.29 19.41 -7.85
N GLY A 142 -25.13 18.27 -7.16
CA GLY A 142 -26.11 17.81 -6.18
C GLY A 142 -26.03 18.51 -4.83
N LYS A 143 -27.17 18.86 -4.22
CA LYS A 143 -27.23 19.42 -2.85
C LYS A 143 -26.61 18.50 -1.77
N ARG A 144 -26.62 17.17 -2.02
CA ARG A 144 -25.98 16.15 -1.17
C ARG A 144 -24.47 16.02 -1.39
N ASP A 145 -23.93 16.67 -2.41
CA ASP A 145 -22.52 16.66 -2.75
C ASP A 145 -21.76 17.75 -2.01
N THR A 146 -22.05 17.93 -0.74
CA THR A 146 -21.34 18.83 0.17
C THR A 146 -20.45 18.05 1.12
N ILE A 147 -19.39 18.70 1.61
CA ILE A 147 -18.50 18.18 2.64
C ILE A 147 -18.17 19.30 3.62
N VAL A 148 -18.23 18.97 4.92
CA VAL A 148 -17.83 19.89 5.99
C VAL A 148 -16.37 19.62 6.32
N VAL A 149 -15.52 20.63 6.13
CA VAL A 149 -14.09 20.58 6.43
C VAL A 149 -13.82 21.45 7.65
N ARG A 150 -12.96 20.97 8.56
CA ARG A 150 -12.45 21.78 9.68
C ARG A 150 -11.08 22.31 9.30
N GLN A 151 -10.95 23.62 9.16
CA GLN A 151 -9.67 24.30 8.92
C GLN A 151 -9.46 25.33 10.04
N ASN A 152 -8.31 25.26 10.71
CA ASN A 152 -7.92 26.22 11.77
C ASN A 152 -9.02 26.44 12.84
N GLY A 153 -9.68 25.35 13.27
CA GLY A 153 -10.75 25.40 14.28
C GLY A 153 -12.13 25.84 13.74
N THR A 154 -12.21 26.34 12.52
CA THR A 154 -13.45 26.78 11.89
C THR A 154 -14.04 25.68 11.00
N LYS A 155 -15.36 25.50 11.05
CA LYS A 155 -16.09 24.58 10.16
C LYS A 155 -16.52 25.34 8.90
N SER A 156 -16.10 24.87 7.73
CA SER A 156 -16.54 25.38 6.44
C SER A 156 -17.21 24.28 5.63
N THR A 157 -18.34 24.60 5.00
CA THR A 157 -19.04 23.68 4.10
C THR A 157 -18.65 24.01 2.67
N HIS A 158 -18.13 23.01 1.95
CA HIS A 158 -17.74 23.15 0.55
C HIS A 158 -18.49 22.15 -0.31
N GLN A 159 -18.81 22.55 -1.54
CA GLN A 159 -19.29 21.62 -2.55
C GLN A 159 -18.14 20.72 -3.01
N LYS A 160 -18.41 19.43 -3.16
CA LYS A 160 -17.46 18.47 -3.71
C LYS A 160 -17.13 18.84 -5.16
N ARG A 161 -15.86 18.71 -5.51
CA ARG A 161 -15.34 18.89 -6.86
C ARG A 161 -14.71 17.60 -7.34
N ILE A 162 -14.76 17.34 -8.63
CA ILE A 162 -14.17 16.15 -9.25
C ILE A 162 -13.03 16.60 -10.15
N LEU A 163 -11.84 16.05 -9.88
CA LEU A 163 -10.66 16.31 -10.68
C LEU A 163 -10.83 15.71 -12.08
N LEU A 164 -10.62 16.52 -13.12
CA LEU A 164 -10.74 16.10 -14.51
C LEU A 164 -9.57 15.21 -14.94
N TYR A 165 -8.36 15.54 -14.49
CA TYR A 165 -7.13 14.86 -14.85
C TYR A 165 -6.56 14.02 -13.71
N ASN A 166 -5.56 13.18 -14.03
CA ASN A 166 -4.78 12.49 -13.00
C ASN A 166 -3.87 13.48 -12.27
N ILE A 167 -3.58 13.22 -10.98
CA ILE A 167 -2.71 14.08 -10.16
C ILE A 167 -1.36 14.36 -10.85
N ARG A 168 -0.80 13.37 -11.56
CA ARG A 168 0.43 13.53 -12.33
C ARG A 168 0.31 14.60 -13.42
N GLN A 169 -0.81 14.63 -14.14
CA GLN A 169 -1.05 15.60 -15.23
C GLN A 169 -1.29 16.98 -14.64
N VAL A 170 -2.11 17.08 -13.58
CA VAL A 170 -2.37 18.34 -12.88
C VAL A 170 -1.08 18.97 -12.35
N HIS A 171 -0.18 18.15 -11.79
CA HIS A 171 1.14 18.62 -11.36
C HIS A 171 1.98 19.17 -12.52
N GLN A 172 1.96 18.51 -13.68
CA GLN A 172 2.67 19.00 -14.87
C GLN A 172 2.08 20.30 -15.40
N LEU A 173 0.74 20.42 -15.42
CA LEU A 173 0.04 21.65 -15.82
C LEU A 173 0.38 22.82 -14.89
N PHE A 174 0.38 22.58 -13.59
CA PHE A 174 0.77 23.58 -12.60
C PHE A 174 2.21 24.06 -12.81
N LEU A 175 3.15 23.14 -13.07
CA LEU A 175 4.53 23.49 -13.35
C LEU A 175 4.66 24.25 -14.68
N SER A 176 3.93 23.86 -15.73
CA SER A 176 3.99 24.53 -17.03
C SER A 176 3.44 25.95 -16.98
N GLU A 177 2.36 26.19 -16.24
CA GLU A 177 1.79 27.54 -16.09
C GLU A 177 2.69 28.45 -15.24
N ARG A 178 3.38 27.88 -14.24
CA ARG A 178 4.24 28.61 -13.31
C ARG A 178 5.72 28.66 -13.72
N SER A 179 6.04 28.30 -14.97
CA SER A 179 7.41 28.10 -15.51
C SER A 179 8.38 29.29 -15.42
N GLY A 180 8.04 30.38 -14.72
CA GLY A 180 8.97 31.48 -14.40
C GLY A 180 9.81 31.24 -13.14
N SER A 181 9.61 30.16 -12.40
CA SER A 181 10.42 29.87 -11.19
C SER A 181 10.80 28.40 -11.19
N ALA A 182 12.10 28.10 -11.00
CA ALA A 182 12.64 26.75 -10.82
C ALA A 182 12.11 26.10 -9.52
N LEU A 183 10.81 25.80 -9.51
CA LEU A 183 10.10 25.29 -8.36
C LEU A 183 10.29 23.78 -8.31
N ASP A 184 11.20 23.34 -7.45
CA ASP A 184 11.42 21.92 -7.13
C ASP A 184 10.29 21.42 -6.21
N LEU A 185 9.08 21.29 -6.78
CA LEU A 185 7.91 20.75 -6.09
C LEU A 185 7.72 19.28 -6.44
N SER A 186 7.94 18.40 -5.46
CA SER A 186 7.66 16.97 -5.61
C SER A 186 6.17 16.70 -5.82
N LYS A 187 5.87 15.71 -6.68
CA LYS A 187 4.52 15.19 -6.93
C LYS A 187 3.79 14.78 -5.64
N THR A 188 4.50 14.19 -4.69
CA THR A 188 3.91 13.72 -3.42
C THR A 188 3.46 14.91 -2.58
N SER A 189 4.32 15.92 -2.45
CA SER A 189 4.00 17.13 -1.69
C SER A 189 2.86 17.93 -2.35
N PHE A 190 2.84 17.99 -3.68
CA PHE A 190 1.72 18.59 -4.42
C PHE A 190 0.40 17.85 -4.17
N ALA A 191 0.42 16.51 -4.18
CA ALA A 191 -0.78 15.70 -3.93
C ALA A 191 -1.32 15.85 -2.50
N GLU A 192 -0.45 16.05 -1.51
CA GLU A 192 -0.81 16.29 -0.11
C GLU A 192 -1.49 17.64 0.10
N LEU A 193 -1.19 18.64 -0.73
CA LEU A 193 -1.80 19.97 -0.68
C LEU A 193 -3.18 20.04 -1.34
N ARG A 194 -3.66 18.94 -1.91
CA ARG A 194 -4.99 18.88 -2.51
C ARG A 194 -6.07 19.07 -1.43
N PRO A 195 -7.04 19.99 -1.62
CA PRO A 195 -8.15 20.14 -0.70
C PRO A 195 -8.99 18.86 -0.59
N GLN A 196 -9.50 18.58 0.61
CA GLN A 196 -10.30 17.37 0.90
C GLN A 196 -11.57 17.28 0.05
N TYR A 197 -12.16 18.43 -0.32
CA TYR A 197 -13.36 18.51 -1.15
C TYR A 197 -13.09 18.29 -2.64
N VAL A 198 -11.83 18.19 -3.08
CA VAL A 198 -11.46 17.87 -4.46
C VAL A 198 -11.16 16.37 -4.55
N MET A 199 -12.07 15.63 -5.17
CA MET A 199 -12.02 14.18 -5.28
C MET A 199 -11.33 13.72 -6.56
N ILE A 200 -10.57 12.62 -6.46
CA ILE A 200 -10.04 11.94 -7.65
C ILE A 200 -11.17 11.15 -8.29
N LYS A 201 -11.30 11.22 -9.62
CA LYS A 201 -12.28 10.44 -10.40
C LYS A 201 -12.26 8.94 -10.07
N ALA A 202 -11.10 8.36 -9.77
CA ALA A 202 -10.93 6.95 -9.41
C ALA A 202 -11.51 6.57 -8.03
N LEU A 203 -11.69 7.54 -7.12
CA LEU A 203 -12.27 7.31 -5.79
C LEU A 203 -13.80 7.43 -5.81
N MET A 204 -14.39 7.83 -6.93
CA MET A 204 -15.83 7.86 -7.10
C MET A 204 -16.36 6.43 -7.24
N SER A 205 -17.36 6.06 -6.45
CA SER A 205 -18.06 4.77 -6.60
C SER A 205 -18.64 4.67 -8.02
N HIS A 206 -18.52 3.50 -8.66
CA HIS A 206 -18.98 3.24 -10.02
C HIS A 206 -20.42 3.71 -10.28
N ARG A 207 -21.29 3.71 -9.25
CA ARG A 207 -22.68 4.19 -9.34
C ARG A 207 -22.81 5.67 -9.75
N ILE A 208 -21.84 6.52 -9.39
CA ILE A 208 -21.87 7.96 -9.66
C ILE A 208 -21.33 8.26 -11.07
N GLN A 209 -20.45 7.42 -11.62
CA GLN A 209 -19.92 7.59 -12.98
C GLN A 209 -20.98 7.42 -14.07
N TRP A 210 -21.99 6.56 -13.85
CA TRP A 210 -23.05 6.31 -14.82
C TRP A 210 -23.99 7.51 -15.01
N LEU A 211 -24.37 8.18 -13.91
CA LEU A 211 -25.24 9.38 -13.95
C LEU A 211 -24.59 10.55 -14.71
N GLN A 212 -23.26 10.66 -14.68
CA GLN A 212 -22.55 11.70 -15.45
C GLN A 212 -22.44 11.41 -16.94
N TRP A 213 -22.49 10.13 -17.34
CA TRP A 213 -22.46 9.77 -18.76
C TRP A 213 -23.82 10.04 -19.43
N THR A 214 -24.93 9.85 -18.70
CA THR A 214 -26.28 10.10 -19.22
C THR A 214 -26.59 11.59 -19.40
N ASP A 215 -26.10 12.45 -18.49
CA ASP A 215 -26.36 13.89 -18.56
C ASP A 215 -25.60 14.59 -19.71
N ASN A 216 -24.40 14.10 -20.06
CA ASN A 216 -23.60 14.68 -21.15
C ASN A 216 -24.01 14.19 -22.55
N ASN A 217 -24.68 13.05 -22.67
CA ASN A 217 -25.10 12.49 -23.97
C ASN A 217 -26.60 12.68 -24.26
N GLY A 218 -27.35 13.31 -23.35
CA GLY A 218 -28.79 13.56 -23.46
C GLY A 218 -29.20 14.98 -23.86
N ARG A 219 -28.23 15.83 -24.24
CA ARG A 219 -28.50 17.15 -24.84
C ARG A 219 -27.92 17.20 -26.26
N SER A 220 -28.69 16.67 -27.20
CA SER A 220 -28.66 17.02 -28.62
C SER A 220 -30.07 17.35 -29.05
#